data_AF-A0A2V9DWH2-F1
#
_entry.id   AF-A0A2V9DWH2-F1
#
_cell.length_a   1.000
_cell.length_b   1.000
_cell.length_c   1.000
_cell.angle_alpha   90.00
_cell.angle_beta   90.00
_cell.angle_gamma   90.00
#
_symmetry.space_group_name_H-M   'P 1'
#
loop_
_entity.id
_entity.type
_entity.pdbx_description
1 polymer ?
#
loop_
_entity_poly.entity_id
_entity_poly.type
_entity_poly.pdbx_seq_one_letter_code
_entity_poly.pdbx_strand_id
1 'polypeptide(L)'
;MGLSVFAIAGLLAAGAWAQNSSTEPGDVRSDTHDIRQDRRDVRQDVGDRNADNRDIRQDRRDVRSDRSQLQQDKSKYGANSSQVRADRRDIRADKRDIHHDVKDRNHDTRDIHHDRKDLRQDRRDRRRDVAKKVR
;
A
#
# COMPACT_ATOMS: atom_id res chain seq x y z
N MET A 1 60.11 10.82 -30.90
CA MET A 1 60.40 10.80 -32.35
C MET A 1 59.38 9.88 -33.00
N GLY A 2 58.42 10.42 -33.76
CA GLY A 2 57.38 9.64 -34.43
C GLY A 2 56.07 10.41 -34.58
N LEU A 3 56.09 11.48 -35.38
CA LEU A 3 54.91 12.16 -35.92
C LEU A 3 54.16 11.23 -36.90
N SER A 4 52.83 11.34 -36.95
CA SER A 4 51.94 11.24 -38.14
C SER A 4 50.55 10.77 -37.69
N VAL A 5 49.38 11.22 -38.15
CA VAL A 5 48.92 12.25 -39.11
C VAL A 5 47.43 12.45 -38.77
N PHE A 6 46.92 13.68 -38.88
CA PHE A 6 45.49 14.01 -38.83
C PHE A 6 44.73 13.39 -40.02
N ALA A 7 43.57 12.79 -39.77
CA ALA A 7 42.53 12.64 -40.77
C ALA A 7 41.15 12.87 -40.12
N ILE A 8 40.66 14.10 -40.24
CA ILE A 8 39.25 14.44 -40.05
C ILE A 8 38.58 14.33 -41.42
N ALA A 9 37.71 13.33 -41.57
CA ALA A 9 36.68 13.21 -42.60
C ALA A 9 35.62 12.28 -41.97
N GLY A 10 34.42 12.71 -41.59
CA GLY A 10 33.48 13.51 -42.34
C GLY A 10 32.56 12.56 -43.12
N LEU A 11 31.47 12.09 -42.50
CA LEU A 11 30.23 11.81 -43.24
C LEU A 11 29.03 11.68 -42.27
N LEU A 12 28.05 12.54 -42.51
CA LEU A 12 26.69 12.47 -41.98
C LEU A 12 25.97 11.25 -42.57
N ALA A 13 25.39 10.42 -41.71
CA ALA A 13 24.30 9.54 -42.11
C ALA A 13 23.24 9.57 -41.01
N ALA A 14 22.24 10.41 -41.24
CA ALA A 14 20.98 10.42 -40.52
C ALA A 14 20.29 9.07 -40.72
N GLY A 15 20.16 8.32 -39.64
CA GLY A 15 19.36 7.09 -39.56
C GLY A 15 18.63 7.09 -38.24
N ALA A 16 17.70 8.02 -38.07
CA ALA A 16 16.72 7.97 -37.00
C ALA A 16 15.81 6.76 -37.27
N TRP A 17 16.16 5.61 -36.70
CA TRP A 17 15.22 4.52 -36.56
C TRP A 17 14.18 5.00 -35.55
N ALA A 18 13.12 5.60 -36.08
CA ALA A 18 11.88 5.81 -35.37
C ALA A 18 11.45 4.44 -34.86
N GLN A 19 11.61 4.22 -33.56
CA GLN A 19 10.99 3.10 -32.86
C GLN A 19 9.48 3.30 -32.97
N ASN A 20 8.92 2.71 -34.02
CA ASN A 20 7.51 2.52 -34.19
C ASN A 20 7.05 1.62 -33.04
N SER A 21 6.51 2.22 -31.98
CA SER A 21 5.81 1.50 -30.91
C SER A 21 4.50 0.98 -31.48
N SER A 22 4.58 -0.12 -32.21
CA SER A 22 3.44 -0.94 -32.58
C SER A 22 2.79 -1.46 -31.30
N THR A 23 1.73 -0.77 -30.87
CA THR A 23 0.80 -1.25 -29.85
C THR A 23 0.19 -2.56 -30.37
N GLU A 24 0.61 -3.69 -29.80
CA GLU A 24 0.26 -5.00 -30.32
C GLU A 24 -1.21 -5.36 -30.03
N PRO A 25 -1.92 -6.06 -30.94
CA PRO A 25 -3.35 -6.32 -30.83
C PRO A 25 -3.79 -7.23 -29.67
N GLY A 26 -2.84 -7.82 -28.92
CA GLY A 26 -3.07 -8.70 -27.77
C GLY A 26 -3.37 -7.98 -26.44
N ASP A 27 -3.11 -6.67 -26.34
CA ASP A 27 -3.12 -5.92 -25.07
C ASP A 27 -4.50 -5.79 -24.41
N VAL A 28 -5.52 -5.34 -25.15
CA VAL A 28 -6.79 -4.89 -24.52
C VAL A 28 -7.51 -5.99 -23.73
N ARG A 29 -7.39 -7.26 -24.16
CA ARG A 29 -8.02 -8.40 -23.47
C ARG A 29 -7.27 -8.74 -22.19
N SER A 30 -5.94 -8.71 -22.23
CA SER A 30 -5.06 -8.89 -21.07
C SER A 30 -5.25 -7.75 -20.07
N ASP A 31 -5.21 -6.49 -20.51
CA ASP A 31 -5.50 -5.32 -19.66
C ASP A 31 -6.88 -5.43 -18.97
N THR A 32 -7.87 -5.96 -19.68
CA THR A 32 -9.20 -6.15 -19.11
C THR A 32 -9.21 -7.23 -18.03
N HIS A 33 -8.41 -8.29 -18.19
CA HIS A 33 -8.23 -9.32 -17.19
C HIS A 33 -7.51 -8.77 -15.96
N ASP A 34 -6.39 -8.09 -16.16
CA ASP A 34 -5.54 -7.55 -15.09
C ASP A 34 -6.32 -6.51 -14.27
N ILE A 35 -6.99 -5.55 -14.93
CA ILE A 35 -7.85 -4.57 -14.25
C ILE A 35 -9.01 -5.23 -13.48
N ARG A 36 -9.46 -6.43 -13.87
CA ARG A 36 -10.46 -7.18 -13.09
C ARG A 36 -9.84 -7.86 -11.89
N GLN A 37 -8.62 -8.36 -12.00
CA GLN A 37 -7.85 -8.95 -10.91
C GLN A 37 -7.50 -7.90 -9.86
N ASP A 38 -6.87 -6.79 -10.25
CA ASP A 38 -6.51 -5.69 -9.35
C ASP A 38 -7.74 -5.13 -8.61
N ARG A 39 -8.90 -5.10 -9.28
CA ARG A 39 -10.17 -4.71 -8.64
C ARG A 39 -10.62 -5.69 -7.55
N ARG A 40 -10.34 -6.98 -7.70
CA ARG A 40 -10.63 -8.00 -6.68
C ARG A 40 -9.66 -7.84 -5.53
N ASP A 41 -8.38 -7.64 -5.82
CA ASP A 41 -7.32 -7.50 -4.82
C ASP A 41 -7.59 -6.25 -3.95
N VAL A 42 -7.83 -5.09 -4.57
CA VAL A 42 -8.24 -3.87 -3.84
C VAL A 42 -9.51 -4.05 -3.00
N ARG A 43 -10.43 -4.94 -3.41
CA ARG A 43 -11.63 -5.23 -2.60
C ARG A 43 -11.30 -6.10 -1.39
N GLN A 44 -10.38 -7.05 -1.56
CA GLN A 44 -9.89 -7.90 -0.48
C GLN A 44 -9.13 -7.05 0.55
N ASP A 45 -8.19 -6.22 0.11
CA ASP A 45 -7.41 -5.34 1.01
C ASP A 45 -8.32 -4.37 1.79
N VAL A 46 -9.37 -3.86 1.12
CA VAL A 46 -10.40 -3.05 1.80
C VAL A 46 -11.14 -3.86 2.86
N GLY A 47 -11.41 -5.15 2.61
CA GLY A 47 -11.99 -6.08 3.55
C GLY A 47 -11.09 -6.30 4.77
N ASP A 48 -9.80 -6.59 4.53
CA ASP A 48 -8.80 -6.85 5.56
C ASP A 48 -8.61 -5.61 6.44
N ARG A 49 -8.39 -4.43 5.83
CA ARG A 49 -8.35 -3.15 6.57
C ARG A 49 -9.60 -2.91 7.41
N ASN A 50 -10.77 -3.35 6.96
CA ASN A 50 -12.01 -3.20 7.74
C ASN A 50 -12.07 -4.21 8.91
N ALA A 51 -11.46 -5.39 8.78
CA ALA A 51 -11.27 -6.34 9.86
C ALA A 51 -10.35 -5.74 10.93
N ASP A 52 -9.19 -5.21 10.56
CA ASP A 52 -8.26 -4.57 11.52
C ASP A 52 -8.93 -3.42 12.27
N ASN A 53 -9.76 -2.63 11.57
CA ASN A 53 -10.51 -1.55 12.22
C ASN A 53 -11.54 -2.07 13.25
N ARG A 54 -12.06 -3.30 13.10
CA ARG A 54 -12.93 -3.93 14.10
C ARG A 54 -12.11 -4.42 15.29
N ASP A 55 -10.96 -5.04 15.04
CA ASP A 55 -10.09 -5.59 16.08
C ASP A 55 -9.52 -4.47 16.95
N ILE A 56 -8.96 -3.42 16.32
CA ILE A 56 -8.52 -2.19 17.02
C ILE A 56 -9.63 -1.57 17.87
N ARG A 57 -10.89 -1.63 17.43
CA ARG A 57 -12.03 -1.12 18.21
C ARG A 57 -12.34 -2.01 19.40
N GLN A 58 -12.18 -3.31 19.27
CA GLN A 58 -12.36 -4.28 20.34
C GLN A 58 -11.28 -4.08 21.40
N ASP A 59 -10.00 -4.04 21.01
CA ASP A 59 -8.89 -3.85 21.96
C ASP A 59 -9.00 -2.53 22.73
N ARG A 60 -9.47 -1.46 22.06
CA ARG A 60 -9.76 -0.18 22.73
C ARG A 60 -10.87 -0.27 23.78
N ARG A 61 -11.86 -1.15 23.60
CA ARG A 61 -12.89 -1.41 24.62
C ARG A 61 -12.29 -2.22 25.77
N ASP A 62 -11.45 -3.18 25.47
CA ASP A 62 -10.82 -4.04 26.49
C ASP A 62 -9.89 -3.20 27.37
N VAL A 63 -9.01 -2.36 26.78
CA VAL A 63 -8.21 -1.37 27.52
C VAL A 63 -9.07 -0.43 28.38
N ARG A 64 -10.28 -0.08 27.93
CA ARG A 64 -11.20 0.75 28.73
C ARG A 64 -11.74 -0.03 29.93
N SER A 65 -12.07 -1.30 29.75
CA SER A 65 -12.50 -2.21 30.82
C SER A 65 -11.37 -2.42 31.84
N ASP A 66 -10.16 -2.69 31.39
CA ASP A 66 -8.99 -2.87 32.26
C ASP A 66 -8.66 -1.62 33.04
N ARG A 67 -8.86 -0.44 32.43
CA ARG A 67 -8.72 0.83 33.15
C ARG A 67 -9.75 1.01 34.27
N SER A 68 -10.95 0.47 34.09
CA SER A 68 -11.98 0.43 35.14
C SER A 68 -11.58 -0.53 36.25
N GLN A 69 -11.10 -1.73 35.91
CA GLN A 69 -10.60 -2.71 36.87
C GLN A 69 -9.41 -2.15 37.67
N LEU A 70 -8.44 -1.54 37.00
CA LEU A 70 -7.32 -0.83 37.62
C LEU A 70 -7.78 0.20 38.67
N GLN A 71 -8.88 0.90 38.41
CA GLN A 71 -9.42 1.88 39.35
C GLN A 71 -10.06 1.21 40.57
N GLN A 72 -10.73 0.08 40.37
CA GLN A 72 -11.27 -0.74 41.47
C GLN A 72 -10.13 -1.32 42.32
N ASP A 73 -9.10 -1.87 41.69
CA ASP A 73 -7.95 -2.47 42.36
C ASP A 73 -7.11 -1.45 43.12
N LYS A 74 -6.95 -0.24 42.56
CA LYS A 74 -6.38 0.90 43.29
C LYS A 74 -7.15 1.23 44.56
N SER A 75 -8.49 1.16 44.51
CA SER A 75 -9.35 1.49 45.65
C SER A 75 -9.36 0.38 46.69
N LYS A 76 -9.25 -0.88 46.26
CA LYS A 76 -9.32 -2.07 47.13
C LYS A 76 -7.97 -2.46 47.74
N TYR A 77 -6.88 -2.37 46.97
CA TYR A 77 -5.55 -2.87 47.35
C TYR A 77 -4.50 -1.76 47.51
N GLY A 78 -4.83 -0.53 47.11
CA GLY A 78 -3.91 0.60 47.13
C GLY A 78 -3.05 0.71 45.86
N ALA A 79 -2.58 1.93 45.57
CA ALA A 79 -1.95 2.24 44.29
C ALA A 79 -0.62 1.53 43.99
N ASN A 80 -0.01 0.90 45.00
CA ASN A 80 1.28 0.22 44.93
C ASN A 80 1.18 -1.31 45.03
N SER A 81 -0.03 -1.86 45.05
CA SER A 81 -0.25 -3.30 45.12
C SER A 81 0.29 -4.02 43.87
N SER A 82 0.52 -5.33 43.98
CA SER A 82 0.94 -6.15 42.85
C SER A 82 -0.12 -6.19 41.75
N GLN A 83 -1.40 -6.22 42.10
CA GLN A 83 -2.54 -6.20 41.17
C GLN A 83 -2.51 -4.94 40.30
N VAL A 84 -2.44 -3.76 40.95
CA VAL A 84 -2.38 -2.47 40.25
C VAL A 84 -1.14 -2.36 39.35
N ARG A 85 -0.03 -3.00 39.72
CA ARG A 85 1.18 -3.04 38.88
C ARG A 85 1.00 -3.95 37.66
N ALA A 86 0.33 -5.09 37.83
CA ALA A 86 -0.02 -6.00 36.75
C ALA A 86 -0.96 -5.33 35.74
N ASP A 87 -2.08 -4.78 36.19
CA ASP A 87 -3.03 -4.07 35.32
C ASP A 87 -2.38 -2.93 34.52
N ARG A 88 -1.48 -2.16 35.16
CA ARG A 88 -0.73 -1.10 34.46
C ARG A 88 0.23 -1.65 33.40
N ARG A 89 0.78 -2.84 33.62
CA ARG A 89 1.67 -3.49 32.66
C ARG A 89 0.85 -4.00 31.46
N ASP A 90 -0.28 -4.62 31.73
CA ASP A 90 -1.14 -5.21 30.70
C ASP A 90 -1.73 -4.11 29.82
N ILE A 91 -2.34 -3.08 30.42
CA ILE A 91 -2.82 -1.89 29.68
C ILE A 91 -1.73 -1.22 28.83
N ARG A 92 -0.46 -1.28 29.26
CA ARG A 92 0.66 -0.74 28.47
C ARG A 92 1.02 -1.64 27.30
N ALA A 93 0.92 -2.96 27.46
CA ALA A 93 1.13 -3.93 26.38
C ALA A 93 0.03 -3.75 25.33
N ASP A 94 -1.24 -3.78 25.72
CA ASP A 94 -2.37 -3.64 24.79
C ASP A 94 -2.30 -2.32 24.00
N LYS A 95 -1.88 -1.23 24.66
CA LYS A 95 -1.68 0.06 23.96
C LYS A 95 -0.56 0.03 22.94
N ARG A 96 0.49 -0.77 23.15
CA ARG A 96 1.55 -0.96 22.16
C ARG A 96 1.02 -1.77 21.00
N ASP A 97 0.29 -2.83 21.27
CA ASP A 97 -0.28 -3.70 20.24
C ASP A 97 -1.27 -2.92 19.36
N ILE A 98 -2.22 -2.19 19.96
CA ILE A 98 -3.12 -1.25 19.26
C ILE A 98 -2.33 -0.24 18.40
N HIS A 99 -1.19 0.24 18.88
CA HIS A 99 -0.37 1.17 18.11
C HIS A 99 0.26 0.51 16.89
N HIS A 100 0.71 -0.74 17.01
CA HIS A 100 1.19 -1.54 15.88
C HIS A 100 0.07 -1.79 14.87
N ASP A 101 -1.09 -2.26 15.31
CA ASP A 101 -2.24 -2.52 14.41
C ASP A 101 -2.69 -1.25 13.68
N VAL A 102 -2.72 -0.11 14.39
CA VAL A 102 -3.05 1.19 13.81
C VAL A 102 -2.05 1.58 12.72
N LYS A 103 -0.77 1.24 12.88
CA LYS A 103 0.30 1.51 11.92
C LYS A 103 0.17 0.61 10.69
N ASP A 104 -0.11 -0.67 10.89
CA ASP A 104 -0.25 -1.65 9.80
C ASP A 104 -1.49 -1.33 8.97
N ARG A 105 -2.64 -1.11 9.61
CA ARG A 105 -3.87 -0.62 8.94
C ARG A 105 -3.66 0.69 8.17
N ASN A 106 -2.77 1.57 8.65
CA ASN A 106 -2.40 2.79 7.91
C ASN A 106 -1.54 2.49 6.68
N HIS A 107 -0.67 1.47 6.74
CA HIS A 107 0.08 0.97 5.59
C HIS A 107 -0.88 0.46 4.52
N ASP A 108 -1.80 -0.43 4.88
CA ASP A 108 -2.80 -0.98 3.94
C ASP A 108 -3.65 0.13 3.32
N THR A 109 -3.97 1.16 4.10
CA THR A 109 -4.70 2.32 3.58
C THR A 109 -3.92 3.05 2.47
N ARG A 110 -2.58 3.14 2.58
CA ARG A 110 -1.73 3.74 1.54
C ARG A 110 -1.62 2.83 0.33
N ASP A 111 -1.42 1.54 0.53
CA ASP A 111 -1.29 0.55 -0.56
C ASP A 111 -2.57 0.54 -1.41
N ILE A 112 -3.73 0.40 -0.75
CA ILE A 112 -5.05 0.51 -1.41
C ILE A 112 -5.19 1.82 -2.19
N HIS A 113 -4.62 2.92 -1.70
CA HIS A 113 -4.66 4.19 -2.41
C HIS A 113 -3.77 4.18 -3.66
N HIS A 114 -2.57 3.59 -3.58
CA HIS A 114 -1.67 3.37 -4.71
C HIS A 114 -2.32 2.47 -5.76
N ASP A 115 -2.84 1.30 -5.38
CA ASP A 115 -3.47 0.35 -6.30
C ASP A 115 -4.69 0.97 -7.00
N ARG A 116 -5.46 1.79 -6.29
CA ARG A 116 -6.58 2.54 -6.89
C ARG A 116 -6.11 3.58 -7.90
N LYS A 117 -4.93 4.17 -7.72
CA LYS A 117 -4.35 5.13 -8.67
C LYS A 117 -3.86 4.39 -9.91
N ASP A 118 -3.20 3.26 -9.75
CA ASP A 118 -2.67 2.46 -10.84
C ASP A 118 -3.83 1.88 -11.67
N LEU A 119 -4.84 1.31 -11.01
CA LEU A 119 -6.11 0.92 -11.63
C LEU A 119 -6.81 2.03 -12.43
N ARG A 120 -6.64 3.30 -12.05
CA ARG A 120 -7.20 4.44 -12.80
C ARG A 120 -6.36 4.71 -14.04
N GLN A 121 -5.05 4.55 -13.95
CA GLN A 121 -4.11 4.71 -15.06
C GLN A 121 -4.31 3.61 -16.10
N ASP A 122 -4.36 2.34 -15.70
CA ASP A 122 -4.54 1.22 -16.64
C ASP A 122 -5.87 1.33 -17.40
N ARG A 123 -6.92 1.79 -16.72
CA ARG A 123 -8.20 2.08 -17.38
C ARG A 123 -8.12 3.21 -18.40
N ARG A 124 -7.25 4.21 -18.18
CA ARG A 124 -7.04 5.31 -19.15
C ARG A 124 -6.24 4.81 -20.34
N ASP A 125 -5.21 4.02 -20.11
CA ASP A 125 -4.34 3.51 -21.18
C ASP A 125 -5.10 2.52 -22.05
N ARG A 126 -5.79 1.54 -21.46
CA ARG A 126 -6.69 0.65 -22.22
C ARG A 126 -7.73 1.41 -23.05
N ARG A 127 -8.29 2.51 -22.52
CA ARG A 127 -9.23 3.36 -23.28
C ARG A 127 -8.57 4.00 -24.50
N ARG A 128 -7.32 4.45 -24.38
CA ARG A 128 -6.54 5.00 -25.49
C ARG A 128 -6.24 3.92 -26.53
N ASP A 129 -5.90 2.71 -26.12
CA ASP A 129 -5.57 1.63 -27.04
C ASP A 129 -6.80 1.14 -27.80
N VAL A 130 -7.94 1.04 -27.12
CA VAL A 130 -9.23 0.83 -27.80
C VAL A 130 -9.54 1.94 -28.79
N ALA A 131 -9.32 3.22 -28.43
CA ALA A 131 -9.59 4.35 -29.33
C ALA A 131 -8.66 4.37 -30.56
N LYS A 132 -7.40 3.97 -30.42
CA LYS A 132 -6.46 3.80 -31.54
C LYS A 132 -6.89 2.66 -32.46
N LYS A 133 -7.43 1.56 -31.92
CA LYS A 133 -7.85 0.38 -32.71
C LYS A 133 -9.10 0.63 -33.56
N VAL A 134 -9.93 1.61 -33.19
CA VAL A 134 -11.18 1.94 -33.90
C VAL A 134 -10.99 3.05 -34.95
N ARG A 135 -9.81 3.69 -34.97
CA ARG A 135 -9.40 4.65 -36.01
C ARG A 135 -8.67 3.94 -37.13
#